data_AF-A0A2K3MUA5-F1
#
_entry.id   AF-A0A2K3MUA5-F1
#
_cell.length_a   1.000
_cell.length_b   1.000
_cell.length_c   1.000
_cell.angle_alpha   90.00
_cell.angle_beta   90.00
_cell.angle_gamma   90.00
#
_symmetry.space_group_name_H-M   'P 1'
#
loop_
_entity.id
_entity.type
_entity.pdbx_description
1 polymer ?
#
loop_
_entity_poly.entity_id
_entity_poly.type
_entity_poly.pdbx_seq_one_letter_code
_entity_poly.pdbx_strand_id
1 'polypeptide(L)'
;MVLNPSSFWTQANALFRKSLTFQKRNVKTNVRLILFPLILCVLLALLQHFIDTQLNTPDFKCGCVCPNQRETCDDSEKLCGIQYSDETQATFCKIPNPPEWPPLLQLQYVYCKENQSCPFNMLFTAENRSFAQIVSDNMFPSALTVNSSDIMASLASNVLGSESSAGTDSFLDSGFTSALPVYYLQTQCPQNNSGFSFPYQIEGINFEQAILDVSTSHVDTDRTECVYMEICPYGCAILDYCCSDDINNELYQIYERNNSEGRINEIFSAVDFLNSNDDVFDVTVWYMPTSIWAENKLSRVPRSVNLISNAYLQFLRGPGTKMLFEFVKEMPKSETAYRLEIASLLGGLFFTWVILQLFPVSAEISEQQE
;
A
#
# COMPACT_ATOMS: atom_id res chain seq x y z
N MET A 1 -16.75 52.42 40.69
CA MET A 1 -15.50 51.73 41.07
C MET A 1 -15.21 50.70 40.00
N VAL A 2 -14.23 50.96 39.13
CA VAL A 2 -13.80 50.00 38.11
C VAL A 2 -12.93 48.97 38.82
N LEU A 3 -13.43 47.73 38.98
CA LEU A 3 -12.61 46.62 39.46
C LEU A 3 -11.62 46.27 38.35
N ASN A 4 -10.35 46.65 38.53
CA ASN A 4 -9.30 46.11 37.68
C ASN A 4 -9.21 44.60 37.93
N PRO A 5 -9.37 43.76 36.89
CA PRO A 5 -9.19 42.33 37.04
C PRO A 5 -7.77 42.05 37.53
N SER A 6 -7.65 41.19 38.54
CA SER A 6 -6.35 40.76 39.06
C SER A 6 -5.53 40.12 37.95
N SER A 7 -4.21 40.31 37.98
CA SER A 7 -3.32 39.73 36.97
C SER A 7 -3.45 38.21 36.93
N PHE A 8 -3.25 37.62 35.75
CA PHE A 8 -3.33 36.16 35.55
C PHE A 8 -2.57 35.36 36.62
N TRP A 9 -1.34 35.77 36.92
CA TRP A 9 -0.50 35.14 37.95
C TRP A 9 -1.10 35.18 39.35
N THR A 10 -1.81 36.26 39.68
CA THR A 10 -2.47 36.41 40.98
C THR A 10 -3.70 35.50 41.07
N GLN A 11 -4.46 35.36 39.98
CA GLN A 11 -5.60 34.44 39.91
C GLN A 11 -5.14 32.98 39.94
N ALA A 12 -4.11 32.63 39.16
CA ALA A 12 -3.54 31.28 39.11
C ALA A 12 -3.00 30.84 40.48
N ASN A 13 -2.26 31.72 41.18
CA ASN A 13 -1.75 31.43 42.52
C ASN A 13 -2.87 31.28 43.55
N ALA A 14 -3.94 32.08 43.46
CA ALA A 14 -5.11 31.94 44.32
C ALA A 14 -5.86 30.62 44.09
N LEU A 15 -6.08 30.25 42.82
CA LEU A 15 -6.69 28.96 42.45
C LEU A 15 -5.83 27.77 42.91
N PHE A 16 -4.52 27.85 42.75
CA PHE A 16 -3.59 26.80 43.18
C PHE A 16 -3.56 26.63 44.71
N ARG A 17 -3.61 27.73 45.48
CA ARG A 17 -3.73 27.65 46.94
C ARG A 17 -5.08 27.07 47.36
N LYS A 18 -6.16 27.40 46.65
CA LYS A 18 -7.49 26.84 46.89
C LYS A 18 -7.51 25.33 46.61
N SER A 19 -6.95 24.87 45.48
CA SER A 19 -6.87 23.44 45.15
C SER A 19 -6.01 22.67 46.16
N LEU A 20 -4.84 23.22 46.56
CA LEU A 20 -3.99 22.62 47.60
C LEU A 20 -4.70 22.49 48.95
N THR A 21 -5.44 23.53 49.36
CA THR A 21 -6.16 23.51 50.65
C THR A 21 -7.31 22.50 50.62
N PHE A 22 -8.01 22.38 49.49
CA PHE A 22 -9.04 21.36 49.27
C PHE A 22 -8.45 19.94 49.35
N GLN A 23 -7.34 19.71 48.66
CA GLN A 23 -6.60 18.45 48.74
C GLN A 23 -6.16 18.17 50.19
N LYS A 24 -5.57 19.13 50.91
CA LYS A 24 -5.11 18.92 52.29
C LYS A 24 -6.24 18.54 53.26
N ARG A 25 -7.47 19.01 53.04
CA ARG A 25 -8.63 18.68 53.88
C ARG A 25 -9.21 17.29 53.58
N ASN A 26 -9.11 16.84 52.32
CA ASN A 26 -9.67 15.57 51.85
C ASN A 26 -8.59 14.48 51.69
N VAL A 27 -7.76 14.30 52.72
CA VAL A 27 -6.61 13.37 52.71
C VAL A 27 -7.00 11.95 52.30
N LYS A 28 -8.13 11.43 52.81
CA LYS A 28 -8.62 10.06 52.49
C LYS A 28 -8.91 9.90 50.98
N THR A 29 -9.49 10.93 50.37
CA THR A 29 -9.78 10.94 48.92
C THR A 29 -8.49 11.05 48.12
N ASN A 30 -7.53 11.88 48.54
CA ASN A 30 -6.24 11.98 47.87
C ASN A 30 -5.43 10.69 47.93
N VAL A 31 -5.43 9.99 49.08
CA VAL A 31 -4.78 8.68 49.19
C VAL A 31 -5.37 7.70 48.18
N ARG A 32 -6.71 7.70 48.02
CA ARG A 32 -7.39 6.88 47.00
C ARG A 32 -7.04 7.32 45.58
N LEU A 33 -6.95 8.63 45.32
CA LEU A 33 -6.56 9.20 44.02
C LEU A 33 -5.12 8.83 43.64
N ILE A 34 -4.20 8.69 44.60
CA ILE A 34 -2.82 8.24 44.34
C ILE A 34 -2.73 6.71 44.23
N LEU A 35 -3.50 5.98 45.04
CA LEU A 35 -3.48 4.51 45.05
C LEU A 35 -4.08 3.90 43.79
N PHE A 36 -5.15 4.48 43.25
CA PHE A 36 -5.82 3.94 42.06
C PHE A 36 -4.91 3.86 40.83
N PRO A 37 -4.18 4.92 40.42
CA PRO A 37 -3.20 4.84 39.34
C PRO A 37 -2.16 3.74 39.59
N LEU A 38 -1.66 3.60 40.83
CA LEU A 38 -0.70 2.55 41.17
C LEU A 38 -1.28 1.15 40.99
N ILE A 39 -2.50 0.91 41.49
CA ILE A 39 -3.20 -0.37 41.30
C ILE A 39 -3.40 -0.65 39.81
N LEU A 40 -3.83 0.37 39.07
CA LEU A 40 -4.05 0.24 37.64
C LEU A 40 -2.76 -0.07 36.89
N CYS A 41 -1.65 0.60 37.21
CA CYS A 41 -0.33 0.29 36.65
C CYS A 41 0.10 -1.15 36.96
N VAL A 42 -0.15 -1.65 38.18
CA VAL A 42 0.11 -3.05 38.54
C VAL A 42 -0.76 -4.00 37.70
N LEU A 43 -2.05 -3.70 37.55
CA LEU A 43 -2.96 -4.51 36.71
C LEU A 43 -2.52 -4.53 35.25
N LEU A 44 -2.09 -3.39 34.69
CA LEU A 44 -1.57 -3.32 33.34
C LEU A 44 -0.27 -4.10 33.18
N ALA A 45 0.65 -4.02 34.16
CA ALA A 45 1.89 -4.79 34.12
C ALA A 45 1.62 -6.31 34.17
N LEU A 46 0.66 -6.74 34.99
CA LEU A 46 0.23 -8.14 35.04
C LEU A 46 -0.43 -8.57 33.73
N LEU A 47 -1.28 -7.73 33.14
CA LEU A 47 -1.91 -7.99 31.85
C LEU A 47 -0.88 -8.04 30.72
N GLN A 48 0.06 -7.11 30.70
CA GLN A 48 1.18 -7.09 29.75
C GLN A 48 1.98 -8.39 29.85
N HIS A 49 2.35 -8.80 31.07
CA HIS A 49 3.08 -10.04 31.29
C HIS A 49 2.29 -11.27 30.82
N PHE A 50 0.98 -11.30 31.07
CA PHE A 50 0.11 -12.37 30.60
C PHE A 50 0.06 -12.43 29.06
N ILE A 51 -0.13 -11.28 28.41
CA ILE A 51 -0.18 -11.17 26.95
C ILE A 51 1.17 -11.55 26.33
N ASP A 52 2.28 -11.04 26.86
CA ASP A 52 3.63 -11.37 26.39
C ASP A 52 3.88 -12.88 26.49
N THR A 53 3.41 -13.52 27.57
CA THR A 53 3.55 -14.98 27.74
C THR A 53 2.74 -15.75 26.70
N GLN A 54 1.53 -15.30 26.37
CA GLN A 54 0.67 -15.93 25.37
C GLN A 54 1.16 -15.72 23.93
N LEU A 55 1.77 -14.55 23.65
CA LEU A 55 2.29 -14.19 22.34
C LEU A 55 3.75 -14.62 22.12
N ASN A 56 4.40 -15.19 23.15
CA ASN A 56 5.73 -15.76 23.04
C ASN A 56 5.71 -17.17 22.41
N THR A 57 4.84 -17.39 21.43
CA THR A 57 4.78 -18.60 20.61
C THR A 57 5.75 -18.49 19.43
N PRO A 58 6.21 -19.63 18.86
CA PRO A 58 7.12 -19.63 17.72
C PRO A 58 6.54 -18.90 16.49
N ASP A 59 5.22 -18.91 16.32
CA ASP A 59 4.53 -18.32 15.17
C ASP A 59 4.72 -16.79 15.04
N PHE A 60 5.02 -16.11 16.16
CA PHE A 60 5.20 -14.64 16.22
C PHE A 60 6.67 -14.20 16.28
N LYS A 61 7.58 -15.07 15.83
CA LYS A 61 9.02 -14.83 15.78
C LYS A 61 9.58 -15.32 14.45
N CYS A 62 10.80 -14.90 14.13
CA CYS A 62 11.50 -15.50 13.00
C CYS A 62 11.78 -16.98 13.27
N GLY A 63 11.61 -17.81 12.24
CA GLY A 63 11.94 -19.23 12.29
C GLY A 63 13.44 -19.44 12.40
N CYS A 64 13.83 -20.38 13.26
CA CYS A 64 15.22 -20.71 13.54
C CYS A 64 15.41 -22.23 13.58
N VAL A 65 16.50 -22.71 12.99
CA VAL A 65 16.90 -24.12 13.06
C VAL A 65 18.26 -24.27 13.71
N CYS A 66 18.44 -25.40 14.37
CA CYS A 66 19.74 -25.80 14.89
C CYS A 66 20.56 -26.49 13.79
N PRO A 67 21.86 -26.15 13.64
CA PRO A 67 22.72 -26.81 12.68
C PRO A 67 22.85 -28.31 12.98
N ASN A 68 23.10 -29.11 11.94
CA ASN A 68 23.26 -30.57 12.01
C ASN A 68 22.01 -31.36 12.48
N GLN A 69 20.80 -30.87 12.18
CA GLN A 69 19.54 -31.55 12.51
C GLN A 69 19.36 -31.88 14.00
N ARG A 70 19.99 -31.11 14.88
CA ARG A 70 19.77 -31.24 16.33
C ARG A 70 18.41 -30.64 16.70
N GLU A 71 17.71 -31.26 17.64
CA GLU A 71 16.42 -30.72 18.13
C GLU A 71 16.61 -29.50 19.04
N THR A 72 17.75 -29.38 19.71
CA THR A 72 18.07 -28.27 20.62
C THR A 72 19.51 -27.79 20.45
N CYS A 73 19.70 -26.48 20.53
CA CYS A 73 21.00 -25.80 20.47
C CYS A 73 20.92 -24.48 21.23
N ASP A 74 22.07 -23.93 21.59
CA ASP A 74 22.18 -22.62 22.22
C ASP A 74 21.78 -21.50 21.25
N ASP A 75 21.32 -20.38 21.77
CA ASP A 75 20.83 -19.26 20.95
C ASP A 75 21.92 -18.71 20.01
N SER A 76 23.19 -18.79 20.40
CA SER A 76 24.31 -18.37 19.54
C SER A 76 24.58 -19.29 18.35
N GLU A 77 24.11 -20.54 18.39
CA GLU A 77 24.30 -21.53 17.32
C GLU A 77 23.11 -21.59 16.36
N LYS A 78 21.99 -20.94 16.69
CA LYS A 78 20.77 -20.96 15.88
C LYS A 78 20.97 -20.21 14.56
N LEU A 79 20.57 -20.84 13.48
CA LEU A 79 20.44 -20.21 12.17
C LEU A 79 19.00 -19.74 12.02
N CYS A 80 18.79 -18.43 12.08
CA CYS A 80 17.48 -17.80 11.94
C CYS A 80 17.40 -17.06 10.60
N GLY A 81 16.25 -17.14 9.95
CA GLY A 81 16.06 -16.50 8.65
C GLY A 81 14.76 -16.92 7.98
N ILE A 82 14.42 -16.20 6.92
CA ILE A 82 13.20 -16.48 6.13
C ILE A 82 13.23 -17.92 5.58
N GLN A 83 14.42 -18.46 5.27
CA GLN A 83 14.59 -19.84 4.76
C GLN A 83 14.18 -20.92 5.76
N TYR A 84 14.10 -20.57 7.03
CA TYR A 84 13.78 -21.47 8.14
C TYR A 84 12.43 -21.13 8.78
N SER A 85 11.65 -20.25 8.15
CA SER A 85 10.39 -19.72 8.65
C SER A 85 9.22 -20.22 7.83
N ASP A 86 8.06 -20.38 8.47
CA ASP A 86 6.79 -20.49 7.75
C ASP A 86 6.28 -19.12 7.27
N GLU A 87 5.17 -19.11 6.54
CA GLU A 87 4.56 -17.90 5.96
C GLU A 87 4.28 -16.82 7.03
N THR A 88 3.83 -17.24 8.21
CA THR A 88 3.53 -16.34 9.32
C THR A 88 4.78 -15.79 10.00
N GLN A 89 5.79 -16.63 10.20
CA GLN A 89 7.07 -16.29 10.83
C GLN A 89 7.95 -15.40 9.96
N ALA A 90 7.89 -15.55 8.63
CA ALA A 90 8.70 -14.81 7.68
C ALA A 90 8.56 -13.28 7.85
N THR A 91 7.37 -12.81 8.24
CA THR A 91 7.08 -11.38 8.49
C THR A 91 7.90 -10.80 9.64
N PHE A 92 8.38 -11.62 10.57
CA PHE A 92 9.12 -11.22 11.77
C PHE A 92 10.64 -11.24 11.57
N CYS A 93 11.12 -11.85 10.49
CA CYS A 93 12.54 -12.00 10.22
C CYS A 93 13.26 -10.69 9.87
N LYS A 94 14.58 -10.70 10.10
CA LYS A 94 15.49 -9.65 9.64
C LYS A 94 15.60 -9.69 8.12
N ILE A 95 15.51 -8.54 7.47
CA ILE A 95 15.71 -8.36 6.03
C ILE A 95 16.74 -7.23 5.86
N PRO A 96 18.05 -7.56 5.82
CA PRO A 96 19.10 -6.54 5.75
C PRO A 96 19.19 -5.88 4.38
N ASN A 97 18.86 -6.60 3.31
CA ASN A 97 18.89 -6.10 1.93
C ASN A 97 17.56 -6.45 1.26
N PRO A 98 16.53 -5.59 1.37
CA PRO A 98 15.25 -5.83 0.72
C PRO A 98 15.39 -5.97 -0.81
N PRO A 99 14.62 -6.87 -1.45
CA PRO A 99 14.63 -7.02 -2.89
C PRO A 99 14.24 -5.75 -3.64
N GLU A 100 14.76 -5.59 -4.85
CA GLU A 100 14.44 -4.49 -5.76
C GLU A 100 13.36 -4.97 -6.73
N TRP A 101 12.11 -4.61 -6.45
CA TRP A 101 10.95 -5.06 -7.24
C TRP A 101 10.71 -4.15 -8.45
N PRO A 102 10.66 -4.69 -9.68
CA PRO A 102 10.26 -3.92 -10.85
C PRO A 102 8.87 -3.33 -10.65
N PRO A 103 8.64 -2.07 -11.01
CA PRO A 103 7.37 -1.42 -10.75
C PRO A 103 6.28 -1.98 -11.67
N LEU A 104 5.21 -2.49 -11.08
CA LEU A 104 4.06 -3.09 -11.77
C LEU A 104 2.88 -2.12 -11.80
N LEU A 105 2.05 -2.20 -12.84
CA LEU A 105 0.70 -1.64 -12.86
C LEU A 105 -0.26 -2.56 -12.10
N GLN A 106 -1.21 -1.97 -11.39
CA GLN A 106 -2.32 -2.75 -10.82
C GLN A 106 -3.35 -3.03 -11.91
N LEU A 107 -3.47 -4.30 -12.29
CA LEU A 107 -4.53 -4.78 -13.16
C LEU A 107 -5.67 -5.32 -12.30
N GLN A 108 -6.86 -5.34 -12.89
CA GLN A 108 -7.99 -6.05 -12.29
C GLN A 108 -8.07 -7.43 -12.91
N TYR A 109 -8.57 -8.41 -12.15
CA TYR A 109 -8.96 -9.69 -12.73
C TYR A 109 -9.96 -9.41 -13.85
N VAL A 110 -9.74 -9.92 -15.06
CA VAL A 110 -10.71 -9.82 -16.17
C VAL A 110 -11.14 -11.22 -16.54
N TYR A 111 -12.46 -11.48 -16.54
CA TYR A 111 -12.97 -12.74 -17.03
C TYR A 111 -12.97 -12.73 -18.56
N CYS A 112 -11.94 -13.34 -19.13
CA CYS A 112 -11.83 -13.64 -20.54
C CYS A 112 -12.94 -14.61 -20.95
N LYS A 113 -13.76 -14.24 -21.94
CA LYS A 113 -14.64 -15.22 -22.59
C LYS A 113 -13.78 -16.18 -23.40
N GLU A 114 -14.05 -17.47 -23.29
CA GLU A 114 -13.35 -18.52 -24.04
C GLU A 114 -13.23 -18.16 -25.53
N ASN A 115 -11.99 -18.17 -26.05
CA ASN A 115 -11.63 -17.88 -27.46
C ASN A 115 -11.70 -16.40 -27.89
N GLN A 116 -11.63 -15.45 -26.98
CA GLN A 116 -11.50 -14.02 -27.34
C GLN A 116 -10.25 -13.42 -26.72
N SER A 117 -9.63 -12.47 -27.43
CA SER A 117 -8.57 -11.63 -26.87
C SER A 117 -9.12 -10.83 -25.69
N CYS A 118 -8.33 -10.67 -24.64
CA CYS A 118 -8.74 -9.95 -23.44
C CYS A 118 -8.15 -8.54 -23.44
N PRO A 119 -8.90 -7.52 -23.87
CA PRO A 119 -8.45 -6.17 -23.77
C PRO A 119 -8.53 -5.74 -22.30
N PHE A 120 -7.42 -5.25 -21.77
CA PHE A 120 -7.50 -4.27 -20.70
C PHE A 120 -7.89 -2.95 -21.36
N ASN A 121 -8.83 -2.21 -20.78
CA ASN A 121 -9.21 -0.89 -21.29
C ASN A 121 -8.65 0.21 -20.40
N MET A 122 -8.06 1.22 -21.03
CA MET A 122 -7.62 2.45 -20.39
C MET A 122 -8.20 3.62 -21.16
N LEU A 123 -8.88 4.51 -20.45
CA LEU A 123 -9.52 5.67 -21.05
C LEU A 123 -8.56 6.86 -21.08
N PHE A 124 -8.61 7.60 -22.17
CA PHE A 124 -7.83 8.83 -22.34
C PHE A 124 -8.71 9.96 -22.86
N THR A 125 -8.60 11.13 -22.24
CA THR A 125 -9.17 12.38 -22.74
C THR A 125 -8.20 13.55 -22.57
N ALA A 126 -8.42 14.62 -23.32
CA ALA A 126 -7.72 15.90 -23.22
C ALA A 126 -8.53 16.97 -23.95
N GLU A 127 -8.28 18.25 -23.63
CA GLU A 127 -8.81 19.38 -24.41
C GLU A 127 -8.32 19.32 -25.87
N ASN A 128 -7.06 18.95 -26.08
CA ASN A 128 -6.50 18.72 -27.41
C ASN A 128 -6.51 17.24 -27.80
N ARG A 129 -7.39 16.91 -28.75
CA ARG A 129 -7.58 15.57 -29.30
C ARG A 129 -6.27 14.92 -29.77
N SER A 130 -5.51 15.61 -30.63
CA SER A 130 -4.31 15.03 -31.24
C SER A 130 -3.20 14.82 -30.22
N PHE A 131 -3.12 15.69 -29.21
CA PHE A 131 -2.20 15.54 -28.09
C PHE A 131 -2.46 14.25 -27.33
N ALA A 132 -3.72 14.00 -26.94
CA ALA A 132 -4.09 12.79 -26.19
C ALA A 132 -3.68 11.51 -26.92
N GLN A 133 -3.94 11.46 -28.24
CA GLN A 133 -3.58 10.31 -29.09
C GLN A 133 -2.07 10.08 -29.13
N ILE A 134 -1.28 11.12 -29.40
CA ILE A 134 0.19 10.99 -29.48
C ILE A 134 0.76 10.54 -28.14
N VAL A 135 0.28 11.11 -27.03
CA VAL A 135 0.77 10.74 -25.70
C VAL A 135 0.32 9.32 -25.33
N SER A 136 -0.92 8.91 -25.59
CA SER A 136 -1.37 7.54 -25.31
C SER A 136 -0.59 6.51 -26.14
N ASP A 137 -0.28 6.82 -27.40
CA ASP A 137 0.50 5.94 -28.28
C ASP A 137 1.93 5.72 -27.76
N ASN A 138 2.52 6.72 -27.09
CA ASN A 138 3.86 6.64 -26.50
C ASN A 138 3.92 5.84 -25.18
N MET A 139 2.78 5.48 -24.57
CA MET A 139 2.76 4.79 -23.29
C MET A 139 3.23 3.33 -23.40
N PHE A 140 2.75 2.61 -24.42
CA PHE A 140 2.89 1.16 -24.49
C PHE A 140 3.84 0.76 -25.62
N PRO A 141 5.00 0.16 -25.30
CA PRO A 141 5.97 -0.25 -26.31
C PRO A 141 5.48 -1.47 -27.09
N SER A 142 6.01 -1.63 -28.30
CA SER A 142 5.64 -2.72 -29.21
C SER A 142 6.41 -4.02 -28.98
N ALA A 143 7.47 -4.00 -28.16
CA ALA A 143 8.33 -5.16 -27.95
C ALA A 143 8.93 -5.17 -26.54
N LEU A 144 8.93 -6.37 -25.94
CA LEU A 144 9.57 -6.64 -24.67
C LEU A 144 11.10 -6.62 -24.82
N THR A 145 11.78 -5.95 -23.90
CA THR A 145 13.25 -5.87 -23.83
C THR A 145 13.77 -6.50 -22.55
N VAL A 146 14.40 -7.67 -22.64
CA VAL A 146 14.94 -8.40 -21.47
C VAL A 146 16.44 -8.57 -21.62
N ASN A 147 17.17 -8.31 -20.54
CA ASN A 147 18.59 -8.63 -20.44
C ASN A 147 18.76 -9.89 -19.59
N SER A 148 19.29 -10.97 -20.18
CA SER A 148 19.48 -12.25 -19.49
C SER A 148 20.51 -12.20 -18.36
N SER A 149 21.41 -11.20 -18.35
CA SER A 149 22.38 -11.05 -17.25
C SER A 149 21.78 -10.45 -15.99
N ASP A 150 20.75 -9.62 -16.14
CA ASP A 150 20.06 -8.93 -15.04
C ASP A 150 18.59 -8.75 -15.42
N ILE A 151 17.84 -9.83 -15.25
CA ILE A 151 16.44 -9.89 -15.67
C ILE A 151 15.64 -8.85 -14.89
N MET A 152 15.72 -8.84 -13.56
CA MET A 152 14.94 -7.95 -12.69
C MET A 152 15.16 -6.47 -13.03
N ALA A 153 16.41 -6.01 -13.16
CA ALA A 153 16.64 -4.60 -13.53
C ALA A 153 16.12 -4.29 -14.94
N SER A 154 16.25 -5.24 -15.89
CA SER A 154 15.74 -5.04 -17.25
C SER A 154 14.22 -4.99 -17.34
N LEU A 155 13.49 -5.57 -16.38
CA LEU A 155 12.02 -5.53 -16.37
C LEU A 155 11.47 -4.11 -16.19
N ALA A 156 12.20 -3.24 -15.50
CA ALA A 156 11.80 -1.85 -15.24
C ALA A 156 11.59 -1.01 -16.51
N SER A 157 12.30 -1.34 -17.59
CA SER A 157 12.17 -0.67 -18.88
C SER A 157 10.85 -1.01 -19.59
N ASN A 158 10.22 -2.14 -19.25
CA ASN A 158 9.01 -2.65 -19.87
C ASN A 158 7.77 -2.22 -19.10
N VAL A 159 6.60 -2.22 -19.75
CA VAL A 159 5.32 -1.90 -19.10
C VAL A 159 4.71 -3.20 -18.62
N LEU A 160 4.83 -3.46 -17.31
CA LEU A 160 4.36 -4.69 -16.67
C LEU A 160 3.16 -4.42 -15.77
N GLY A 161 2.29 -5.40 -15.62
CA GLY A 161 1.15 -5.34 -14.72
C GLY A 161 0.84 -6.68 -14.05
N SER A 162 0.16 -6.64 -12.91
CA SER A 162 -0.28 -7.83 -12.18
C SER A 162 -1.68 -7.63 -11.61
N GLU A 163 -2.46 -8.71 -11.61
CA GLU A 163 -3.80 -8.78 -11.02
C GLU A 163 -3.76 -8.97 -9.50
N SER A 164 -2.63 -9.47 -8.97
CA SER A 164 -2.42 -9.62 -7.54
C SER A 164 -2.64 -8.27 -6.83
N SER A 165 -3.31 -8.26 -5.69
CA SER A 165 -3.38 -7.04 -4.88
C SER A 165 -2.06 -6.81 -4.19
N ALA A 166 -1.52 -5.59 -4.25
CA ALA A 166 -0.32 -5.23 -3.50
C ALA A 166 -0.47 -5.49 -1.98
N GLY A 167 0.67 -5.81 -1.35
CA GLY A 167 0.76 -6.09 0.10
C GLY A 167 0.64 -4.82 0.96
N THR A 168 0.81 -5.00 2.27
CA THR A 168 0.88 -3.88 3.22
C THR A 168 2.26 -3.22 3.26
N ASP A 169 3.28 -3.92 2.77
CA ASP A 169 4.66 -3.48 2.60
C ASP A 169 5.22 -4.02 1.28
N SER A 170 6.41 -3.56 0.89
CA SER A 170 7.12 -4.00 -0.32
C SER A 170 8.26 -4.98 -0.04
N PHE A 171 8.27 -5.67 1.12
CA PHE A 171 9.30 -6.71 1.36
C PHE A 171 9.09 -7.89 0.42
N LEU A 172 7.84 -8.29 0.22
CA LEU A 172 7.40 -9.31 -0.72
C LEU A 172 6.31 -8.73 -1.61
N ASP A 173 6.62 -8.42 -2.87
CA ASP A 173 5.59 -7.98 -3.81
C ASP A 173 4.77 -9.19 -4.29
N SER A 174 3.48 -9.20 -3.95
CA SER A 174 2.53 -10.23 -4.36
C SER A 174 2.43 -10.43 -5.87
N GLY A 175 2.84 -9.44 -6.67
CA GLY A 175 2.95 -9.55 -8.12
C GLY A 175 3.99 -10.56 -8.58
N PHE A 176 5.00 -10.83 -7.75
CA PHE A 176 6.06 -11.79 -8.04
C PHE A 176 6.00 -13.04 -7.15
N THR A 177 5.38 -12.96 -5.98
CA THR A 177 5.33 -14.07 -5.01
C THR A 177 4.03 -14.87 -5.05
N SER A 178 2.97 -14.34 -5.67
CA SER A 178 1.73 -15.10 -5.88
C SER A 178 1.89 -16.08 -7.05
N ALA A 179 1.03 -17.10 -7.11
CA ALA A 179 0.95 -18.04 -8.24
C ALA A 179 0.37 -17.40 -9.53
N LEU A 180 0.12 -16.09 -9.52
CA LEU A 180 -0.40 -15.35 -10.67
C LEU A 180 0.74 -14.87 -11.56
N PRO A 181 0.55 -14.87 -12.89
CA PRO A 181 1.56 -14.36 -13.81
C PRO A 181 1.68 -12.83 -13.75
N VAL A 182 2.82 -12.34 -14.23
CA VAL A 182 3.03 -10.92 -14.54
C VAL A 182 2.81 -10.73 -16.04
N TYR A 183 2.02 -9.72 -16.40
CA TYR A 183 1.67 -9.43 -17.79
C TYR A 183 2.57 -8.35 -18.36
N TYR A 184 3.06 -8.57 -19.58
CA TYR A 184 3.62 -7.50 -20.40
C TYR A 184 2.52 -6.81 -21.19
N LEU A 185 2.37 -5.50 -21.01
CA LEU A 185 1.31 -4.70 -21.63
C LEU A 185 1.80 -4.03 -22.91
N GLN A 186 1.06 -4.28 -23.99
CA GLN A 186 1.34 -3.82 -25.34
C GLN A 186 0.05 -3.47 -26.07
N THR A 187 0.12 -2.62 -27.10
CA THR A 187 -1.06 -2.20 -27.89
C THR A 187 -1.51 -3.21 -28.93
N GLN A 188 -0.62 -4.14 -29.31
CA GLN A 188 -0.88 -5.13 -30.36
C GLN A 188 -0.36 -6.49 -29.93
N CYS A 189 -1.14 -7.53 -30.22
CA CYS A 189 -0.73 -8.90 -30.00
C CYS A 189 0.31 -9.35 -31.03
N PRO A 190 1.46 -9.91 -30.61
CA PRO A 190 2.40 -10.54 -31.53
C PRO A 190 1.74 -11.77 -32.18
N GLN A 191 2.16 -12.12 -33.40
CA GLN A 191 1.64 -13.31 -34.08
C GLN A 191 2.08 -14.62 -33.42
N ASN A 192 3.23 -14.60 -32.74
CA ASN A 192 3.76 -15.72 -32.00
C ASN A 192 3.87 -15.32 -30.53
N ASN A 193 3.25 -16.13 -29.68
CA ASN A 193 3.15 -15.91 -28.24
C ASN A 193 4.37 -16.52 -27.56
N SER A 194 5.23 -15.70 -26.95
CA SER A 194 6.42 -16.17 -26.23
C SER A 194 6.55 -15.53 -24.85
N GLY A 195 5.71 -15.97 -23.91
CA GLY A 195 6.03 -15.78 -22.50
C GLY A 195 7.32 -16.52 -22.13
N PHE A 196 7.97 -16.11 -21.06
CA PHE A 196 9.16 -16.78 -20.52
C PHE A 196 9.07 -16.84 -18.99
N SER A 197 9.64 -17.89 -18.42
CA SER A 197 9.87 -17.96 -16.98
C SER A 197 11.33 -17.67 -16.66
N PHE A 198 11.56 -17.12 -15.48
CA PHE A 198 12.90 -16.93 -14.96
C PHE A 198 12.94 -17.24 -13.46
N PRO A 199 14.03 -17.87 -12.99
CA PRO A 199 14.25 -18.05 -11.58
C PRO A 199 14.71 -16.73 -10.95
N TYR A 200 14.26 -16.48 -9.73
CA TYR A 200 14.78 -15.40 -8.89
C TYR A 200 14.96 -15.89 -7.46
N GLN A 201 15.73 -15.16 -6.66
CA GLN A 201 16.04 -15.54 -5.28
C GLN A 201 15.67 -14.44 -4.29
N ILE A 202 15.04 -14.85 -3.19
CA ILE A 202 14.86 -13.99 -2.01
C ILE A 202 15.61 -14.64 -0.86
N GLU A 203 16.67 -14.00 -0.38
CA GLU A 203 17.47 -14.48 0.76
C GLU A 203 17.84 -15.97 0.62
N GLY A 204 18.16 -16.45 -0.59
CA GLY A 204 18.57 -17.83 -0.86
C GLY A 204 17.43 -18.85 -1.11
N ILE A 205 16.16 -18.43 -1.04
CA ILE A 205 15.02 -19.25 -1.50
C ILE A 205 14.83 -19.01 -3.00
N ASN A 206 14.76 -20.09 -3.79
CA ASN A 206 14.49 -20.03 -5.21
C ASN A 206 12.98 -19.92 -5.47
N PHE A 207 12.61 -18.93 -6.28
CA PHE A 207 11.28 -18.77 -6.83
C PHE A 207 11.36 -18.82 -8.35
N GLU A 208 10.24 -19.14 -9.00
CA GLU A 208 10.10 -19.07 -10.44
C GLU A 208 8.95 -18.12 -10.76
N GLN A 209 9.22 -17.09 -11.56
CA GLN A 209 8.20 -16.18 -12.05
C GLN A 209 8.00 -16.41 -13.54
N ALA A 210 6.73 -16.45 -13.96
CA ALA A 210 6.36 -16.36 -15.36
C ALA A 210 6.02 -14.91 -15.72
N ILE A 211 6.67 -14.40 -16.76
CA ILE A 211 6.19 -13.23 -17.50
C ILE A 211 5.49 -13.72 -18.73
N LEU A 212 4.24 -13.31 -18.86
CA LEU A 212 3.44 -13.67 -19.99
C LEU A 212 3.16 -12.45 -20.86
N ASP A 213 3.38 -12.63 -22.16
CA ASP A 213 2.84 -11.73 -23.19
C ASP A 213 1.32 -11.98 -23.41
N VAL A 214 0.73 -12.96 -22.68
CA VAL A 214 -0.54 -13.65 -22.93
C VAL A 214 -1.09 -14.21 -21.61
N SER A 215 -2.30 -13.88 -21.15
CA SER A 215 -2.86 -14.60 -19.99
C SER A 215 -3.16 -16.05 -20.36
N THR A 216 -2.41 -16.99 -19.79
CA THR A 216 -2.91 -18.34 -19.61
C THR A 216 -3.67 -18.34 -18.29
N SER A 217 -5.00 -18.41 -18.35
CA SER A 217 -5.79 -18.73 -17.17
C SER A 217 -5.34 -20.10 -16.64
N HIS A 218 -5.19 -20.19 -15.33
CA HIS A 218 -4.93 -21.46 -14.66
C HIS A 218 -6.24 -22.26 -14.68
N VAL A 219 -6.35 -23.19 -15.63
CA VAL A 219 -7.05 -24.50 -15.63
C VAL A 219 -7.28 -24.88 -17.10
N ASP A 220 -6.73 -26.03 -17.48
CA ASP A 220 -6.79 -26.69 -18.78
C ASP A 220 -5.93 -26.14 -19.94
N THR A 221 -4.89 -26.93 -20.19
CA THR A 221 -4.02 -27.01 -21.37
C THR A 221 -4.73 -26.80 -22.71
N ASP A 222 -4.05 -26.04 -23.59
CA ASP A 222 -4.07 -26.06 -25.07
C ASP A 222 -4.52 -24.77 -25.81
N ARG A 223 -4.67 -23.62 -25.13
CA ARG A 223 -4.99 -22.34 -25.82
C ARG A 223 -4.18 -21.15 -25.30
N THR A 224 -3.68 -20.33 -26.23
CA THR A 224 -2.94 -19.09 -25.94
C THR A 224 -3.84 -17.89 -26.21
N GLU A 225 -4.33 -17.22 -25.16
CA GLU A 225 -5.22 -16.05 -25.26
C GLU A 225 -4.42 -14.76 -25.04
N CYS A 226 -4.26 -13.96 -26.11
CA CYS A 226 -3.48 -12.73 -26.01
C CYS A 226 -4.20 -11.67 -25.16
N VAL A 227 -3.43 -11.07 -24.27
CA VAL A 227 -3.80 -9.90 -23.49
C VAL A 227 -3.15 -8.68 -24.12
N TYR A 228 -3.93 -7.64 -24.35
CA TYR A 228 -3.43 -6.40 -24.90
C TYR A 228 -4.13 -5.21 -24.27
N MET A 229 -3.54 -4.05 -24.51
CA MET A 229 -4.05 -2.78 -24.09
C MET A 229 -4.89 -2.19 -25.21
N GLU A 230 -6.21 -2.14 -25.04
CA GLU A 230 -7.07 -1.36 -25.91
C GLU A 230 -7.06 0.10 -25.43
N ILE A 231 -6.38 0.93 -26.20
CA ILE A 231 -6.38 2.37 -26.01
C ILE A 231 -7.69 2.89 -26.61
N CYS A 232 -8.61 3.34 -25.75
CA CYS A 232 -9.82 4.02 -26.18
C CYS A 232 -9.63 5.53 -26.03
N PRO A 233 -9.04 6.22 -27.03
CA PRO A 233 -9.15 7.66 -27.06
C PRO A 233 -10.65 7.96 -27.28
N TYR A 234 -11.25 8.73 -26.36
CA TYR A 234 -12.67 9.14 -26.39
C TYR A 234 -13.72 8.08 -26.00
N GLY A 235 -13.33 7.02 -25.26
CA GLY A 235 -14.32 6.09 -24.69
C GLY A 235 -15.19 5.39 -25.74
N CYS A 236 -14.60 4.99 -26.87
CA CYS A 236 -15.07 4.03 -27.90
C CYS A 236 -16.53 4.06 -28.44
N ALA A 237 -17.44 4.92 -27.93
CA ALA A 237 -18.80 5.14 -28.45
C ALA A 237 -19.43 6.49 -28.00
N ILE A 238 -18.71 7.38 -27.30
CA ILE A 238 -19.28 8.64 -26.82
C ILE A 238 -19.23 9.70 -27.93
N LEU A 239 -20.41 10.11 -28.38
CA LEU A 239 -20.62 11.23 -29.29
C LEU A 239 -20.21 12.54 -28.60
N ASP A 240 -19.15 13.18 -29.10
CA ASP A 240 -18.94 14.63 -29.15
C ASP A 240 -18.89 15.42 -27.81
N TYR A 241 -18.28 14.87 -26.76
CA TYR A 241 -17.85 15.66 -25.58
C TYR A 241 -16.45 15.22 -25.09
N CYS A 242 -15.61 16.20 -24.70
CA CYS A 242 -14.15 16.09 -24.55
C CYS A 242 -13.66 16.15 -23.08
N CYS A 243 -14.51 15.88 -22.08
CA CYS A 243 -14.27 16.37 -20.71
C CYS A 243 -14.15 15.26 -19.65
N SER A 244 -13.60 15.62 -18.49
CA SER A 244 -13.50 14.76 -17.29
C SER A 244 -14.85 14.17 -16.86
N ASP A 245 -15.95 14.88 -17.13
CA ASP A 245 -17.31 14.44 -16.82
C ASP A 245 -17.70 13.16 -17.56
N ASP A 246 -17.19 12.96 -18.78
CA ASP A 246 -17.46 11.77 -19.59
C ASP A 246 -16.76 10.55 -18.99
N ILE A 247 -15.50 10.71 -18.55
CA ILE A 247 -14.78 9.68 -17.80
C ILE A 247 -15.54 9.35 -16.52
N ASN A 248 -15.98 10.36 -15.77
CA ASN A 248 -16.70 10.14 -14.53
C ASN A 248 -18.03 9.41 -14.74
N ASN A 249 -18.77 9.77 -15.80
CA ASN A 249 -20.01 9.10 -16.17
C ASN A 249 -19.80 7.64 -16.59
N GLU A 250 -18.77 7.35 -17.39
CA GLU A 250 -18.43 5.97 -17.77
C GLU A 250 -18.01 5.13 -16.57
N LEU A 251 -17.09 5.65 -15.74
CA LEU A 251 -16.67 4.96 -14.52
C LEU A 251 -17.85 4.71 -13.57
N TYR A 252 -18.78 5.66 -13.45
CA TYR A 252 -20.00 5.52 -12.66
C TYR A 252 -20.95 4.47 -13.23
N GLN A 253 -21.22 4.50 -14.54
CA GLN A 253 -22.09 3.52 -15.20
C GLN A 253 -21.52 2.10 -15.11
N ILE A 254 -20.21 1.95 -15.25
CA ILE A 254 -19.52 0.66 -15.07
C ILE A 254 -19.68 0.18 -13.63
N TYR A 255 -19.47 1.05 -12.65
CA TYR A 255 -19.67 0.72 -11.24
C TYR A 255 -21.11 0.26 -10.95
N GLU A 256 -22.13 0.94 -11.48
CA GLU A 256 -23.53 0.51 -11.33
C GLU A 256 -23.83 -0.81 -12.06
N ARG A 257 -23.30 -1.00 -13.28
CA ARG A 257 -23.47 -2.24 -14.05
C ARG A 257 -22.82 -3.43 -13.35
N ASN A 258 -21.65 -3.26 -12.76
CA ASN A 258 -21.00 -4.32 -12.00
C ASN A 258 -21.83 -4.75 -10.79
N ASN A 259 -22.40 -3.79 -10.07
CA ASN A 259 -23.25 -4.07 -8.90
C ASN A 259 -24.58 -4.75 -9.28
N SER A 260 -25.11 -4.49 -10.47
CA SER A 260 -26.40 -5.02 -10.92
C SER A 260 -26.30 -6.34 -11.69
N GLU A 261 -25.26 -6.52 -12.52
CA GLU A 261 -25.10 -7.69 -13.40
C GLU A 261 -23.97 -8.65 -12.95
N GLY A 262 -23.22 -8.31 -11.90
CA GLY A 262 -22.06 -9.11 -11.45
C GLY A 262 -20.95 -9.20 -12.50
N ARG A 263 -20.94 -8.28 -13.48
CA ARG A 263 -19.86 -8.19 -14.47
C ARG A 263 -18.61 -7.58 -13.84
N ILE A 264 -17.47 -7.94 -14.39
CA ILE A 264 -16.15 -7.51 -13.94
C ILE A 264 -15.75 -6.26 -14.73
N ASN A 265 -15.01 -5.35 -14.09
CA ASN A 265 -14.56 -4.10 -14.70
C ASN A 265 -13.72 -4.36 -15.96
N GLU A 266 -14.18 -3.81 -17.08
CA GLU A 266 -13.41 -3.81 -18.32
C GLU A 266 -12.34 -2.71 -18.32
N ILE A 267 -12.48 -1.67 -17.47
CA ILE A 267 -11.59 -0.51 -17.40
C ILE A 267 -10.77 -0.54 -16.10
N PHE A 268 -9.44 -0.54 -16.19
CA PHE A 268 -8.57 -0.56 -15.01
C PHE A 268 -8.10 0.84 -14.58
N SER A 269 -8.01 1.79 -15.51
CA SER A 269 -7.59 3.17 -15.25
C SER A 269 -8.14 4.14 -16.30
N ALA A 270 -8.27 5.41 -15.94
CA ALA A 270 -8.58 6.50 -16.85
C ALA A 270 -7.64 7.67 -16.60
N VAL A 271 -7.31 8.41 -17.66
CA VAL A 271 -6.41 9.56 -17.64
C VAL A 271 -7.03 10.72 -18.41
N ASP A 272 -7.05 11.88 -17.78
CA ASP A 272 -7.43 13.14 -18.41
C ASP A 272 -6.23 14.08 -18.39
N PHE A 273 -5.77 14.44 -19.58
CA PHE A 273 -4.67 15.38 -19.76
C PHE A 273 -5.11 16.85 -19.71
N LEU A 274 -6.38 17.15 -19.41
CA LEU A 274 -6.90 18.49 -19.20
C LEU A 274 -6.44 19.43 -20.33
N ASN A 275 -5.80 20.55 -20.00
CA ASN A 275 -5.25 21.54 -20.95
C ASN A 275 -3.76 21.33 -21.26
N SER A 276 -3.23 20.11 -21.06
CA SER A 276 -1.83 19.79 -21.33
C SER A 276 -1.46 20.04 -22.80
N ASN A 277 -0.25 20.58 -23.01
CA ASN A 277 0.32 20.91 -24.31
C ASN A 277 1.85 20.79 -24.25
N ASP A 278 2.60 21.45 -25.12
CA ASP A 278 4.06 21.42 -25.14
C ASP A 278 4.74 22.20 -23.99
N ASP A 279 4.01 23.11 -23.35
CA ASP A 279 4.50 23.97 -22.27
C ASP A 279 3.90 23.62 -20.89
N VAL A 280 2.70 23.06 -20.86
CA VAL A 280 1.93 22.78 -19.63
C VAL A 280 1.63 21.28 -19.54
N PHE A 281 1.88 20.70 -18.37
CA PHE A 281 1.53 19.31 -18.05
C PHE A 281 0.60 19.27 -16.84
N ASP A 282 -0.67 19.03 -17.08
CA ASP A 282 -1.74 18.90 -16.09
C ASP A 282 -2.53 17.62 -16.34
N VAL A 283 -2.58 16.72 -15.35
CA VAL A 283 -3.14 15.39 -15.53
C VAL A 283 -3.93 14.94 -14.31
N THR A 284 -5.13 14.42 -14.56
CA THR A 284 -5.92 13.68 -13.59
C THR A 284 -5.89 12.19 -13.92
N VAL A 285 -5.59 11.36 -12.90
CA VAL A 285 -5.52 9.90 -13.05
C VAL A 285 -6.55 9.27 -12.14
N TRP A 286 -7.49 8.52 -12.72
CA TRP A 286 -8.38 7.64 -12.00
C TRP A 286 -7.79 6.24 -12.00
N TYR A 287 -7.70 5.66 -10.81
CA TYR A 287 -7.28 4.29 -10.61
C TYR A 287 -8.31 3.59 -9.74
N MET A 288 -8.51 2.31 -9.99
CA MET A 288 -9.41 1.51 -9.19
C MET A 288 -8.62 0.79 -8.08
N PRO A 289 -8.97 1.01 -6.79
CA PRO A 289 -8.36 0.25 -5.71
C PRO A 289 -8.84 -1.21 -5.76
N THR A 290 -7.93 -2.16 -5.53
CA THR A 290 -8.24 -3.60 -5.53
C THR A 290 -9.02 -4.07 -4.31
N SER A 291 -9.04 -3.30 -3.23
CA SER A 291 -9.80 -3.64 -2.03
C SER A 291 -10.25 -2.38 -1.31
N ILE A 292 -11.56 -2.17 -1.24
CA ILE A 292 -12.18 -1.06 -0.49
C ILE A 292 -12.14 -1.34 1.03
N TRP A 293 -11.90 -2.60 1.43
CA TRP A 293 -11.99 -3.06 2.82
C TRP A 293 -10.63 -3.29 3.50
N ALA A 294 -9.51 -3.10 2.81
CA ALA A 294 -8.18 -3.26 3.37
C ALA A 294 -7.52 -1.89 3.55
N GLU A 295 -7.75 -1.27 4.71
CA GLU A 295 -7.33 0.10 5.02
C GLU A 295 -5.79 0.35 5.00
N ASN A 296 -4.97 -0.69 4.78
CA ASN A 296 -3.50 -0.60 4.88
C ASN A 296 -2.73 -1.23 3.70
N LYS A 297 -3.35 -1.47 2.53
CA LYS A 297 -2.62 -1.99 1.36
C LYS A 297 -1.94 -0.87 0.57
N LEU A 298 -0.74 -1.13 0.08
CA LEU A 298 -0.05 -0.25 -0.85
C LEU A 298 -0.82 -0.16 -2.18
N SER A 299 -0.66 0.96 -2.88
CA SER A 299 -1.26 1.16 -4.20
C SER A 299 -0.17 1.33 -5.26
N ARG A 300 -0.29 0.62 -6.38
CA ARG A 300 0.69 0.65 -7.48
C ARG A 300 0.53 1.84 -8.44
N VAL A 301 -0.04 2.95 -7.95
CA VAL A 301 -0.21 4.23 -8.68
C VAL A 301 1.11 4.83 -9.18
N PRO A 302 2.25 4.75 -8.44
CA PRO A 302 3.50 5.34 -8.91
C PRO A 302 3.93 4.84 -10.30
N ARG A 303 3.63 3.59 -10.65
CA ARG A 303 3.94 3.08 -12.00
C ARG A 303 3.09 3.74 -13.09
N SER A 304 1.80 3.95 -12.83
CA SER A 304 0.91 4.67 -13.76
C SER A 304 1.39 6.11 -13.97
N VAL A 305 1.75 6.81 -12.90
CA VAL A 305 2.26 8.19 -12.99
C VAL A 305 3.57 8.24 -13.77
N ASN A 306 4.49 7.29 -13.53
CA ASN A 306 5.73 7.20 -14.29
C ASN A 306 5.47 6.94 -15.79
N LEU A 307 4.53 6.05 -16.12
CA LEU A 307 4.15 5.74 -17.49
C LEU A 307 3.65 6.99 -18.23
N ILE A 308 2.70 7.71 -17.61
CA ILE A 308 2.11 8.92 -18.18
C ILE A 308 3.15 10.03 -18.35
N SER A 309 3.97 10.24 -17.32
CA SER A 309 5.03 11.26 -17.35
C SER A 309 6.06 10.94 -18.44
N ASN A 310 6.43 9.67 -18.61
CA ASN A 310 7.36 9.24 -19.66
C ASN A 310 6.78 9.41 -21.07
N ALA A 311 5.50 9.11 -21.25
CA ALA A 311 4.84 9.30 -22.53
C ALA A 311 4.81 10.79 -22.94
N TYR A 312 4.57 11.68 -21.97
CA TYR A 312 4.67 13.12 -22.17
C TYR A 312 6.10 13.59 -22.46
N LEU A 313 7.10 13.07 -21.75
CA LEU A 313 8.52 13.38 -22.02
C LEU A 313 8.94 12.96 -23.44
N GLN A 314 8.46 11.82 -23.92
CA GLN A 314 8.69 11.36 -25.28
C GLN A 314 8.02 12.27 -26.32
N PHE A 315 6.82 12.77 -26.03
CA PHE A 315 6.17 13.78 -26.86
C PHE A 315 7.00 15.07 -26.96
N LEU A 316 7.52 15.57 -25.84
CA LEU A 316 8.29 16.84 -25.81
C LEU A 316 9.70 16.74 -26.39
N ARG A 317 10.41 15.64 -26.11
CA ARG A 317 11.86 15.52 -26.34
C ARG A 317 12.22 14.42 -27.33
N GLY A 318 11.24 13.67 -27.82
CA GLY A 318 11.41 12.55 -28.73
C GLY A 318 11.53 11.19 -28.01
N PRO A 319 11.43 10.09 -28.77
CA PRO A 319 11.24 8.72 -28.26
C PRO A 319 12.40 8.16 -27.41
N GLY A 320 13.58 8.79 -27.45
CA GLY A 320 14.73 8.39 -26.63
C GLY A 320 14.71 8.96 -25.21
N THR A 321 13.78 9.85 -24.87
CA THR A 321 13.75 10.53 -23.57
C THR A 321 12.85 9.78 -22.61
N LYS A 322 13.44 9.21 -21.56
CA LYS A 322 12.72 8.45 -20.53
C LYS A 322 13.32 8.66 -19.15
N MET A 323 12.47 8.84 -18.16
CA MET A 323 12.79 8.75 -16.74
C MET A 323 12.50 7.34 -16.24
N LEU A 324 13.56 6.54 -16.08
CA LEU A 324 13.43 5.16 -15.64
C LEU A 324 12.97 5.10 -14.19
N PHE A 325 11.83 4.46 -13.94
CA PHE A 325 11.46 4.00 -12.60
C PHE A 325 11.98 2.58 -12.46
N GLU A 326 13.12 2.45 -11.80
CA GLU A 326 13.92 1.22 -11.78
C GLU A 326 13.30 0.15 -10.88
N PHE A 327 12.98 0.49 -9.64
CA PHE A 327 12.39 -0.45 -8.69
C PHE A 327 11.64 0.24 -7.54
N VAL A 328 10.84 -0.56 -6.84
CA VAL A 328 10.29 -0.28 -5.52
C VAL A 328 10.99 -1.20 -4.52
N LYS A 329 11.45 -0.66 -3.40
CA LYS A 329 12.03 -1.46 -2.31
C LYS A 329 11.74 -0.86 -0.95
N GLU A 330 11.69 -1.73 0.05
CA GLU A 330 11.61 -1.31 1.45
C GLU A 330 12.97 -0.89 2.01
N MET A 331 12.92 -0.27 3.19
CA MET A 331 14.12 -0.05 4.00
C MET A 331 14.55 -1.34 4.69
N PRO A 332 15.87 -1.56 4.91
CA PRO A 332 16.37 -2.66 5.73
C PRO A 332 15.66 -2.76 7.08
N LYS A 333 15.24 -3.97 7.43
CA LYS A 333 14.49 -4.27 8.65
C LYS A 333 15.29 -5.20 9.57
N SER A 334 15.33 -4.87 10.86
CA SER A 334 15.82 -5.78 11.90
C SER A 334 14.79 -6.83 12.26
N GLU A 335 15.22 -7.96 12.82
CA GLU A 335 14.29 -8.94 13.37
C GLU A 335 13.36 -8.28 14.39
N THR A 336 12.09 -8.65 14.32
CA THR A 336 11.02 -8.15 15.19
C THR A 336 10.32 -9.34 15.82
N ALA A 337 9.81 -9.17 17.04
CA ALA A 337 8.84 -10.11 17.61
C ALA A 337 7.53 -9.34 17.81
N TYR A 338 6.39 -10.01 17.68
CA TYR A 338 5.12 -9.38 17.98
C TYR A 338 5.08 -8.98 19.47
N ARG A 339 4.95 -7.68 19.73
CA ARG A 339 4.84 -7.11 21.07
C ARG A 339 3.68 -6.14 21.10
N LEU A 340 2.71 -6.39 21.98
CA LEU A 340 1.56 -5.53 22.16
C LEU A 340 1.81 -4.65 23.38
N GLU A 341 2.19 -3.39 23.18
CA GLU A 341 2.44 -2.47 24.29
C GLU A 341 1.13 -1.78 24.73
N ILE A 342 0.45 -2.37 25.72
CA ILE A 342 -0.84 -1.86 26.23
C ILE A 342 -0.70 -0.42 26.75
N ALA A 343 0.45 -0.09 27.32
CA ALA A 343 0.77 1.24 27.82
C ALA A 343 0.78 2.30 26.71
N SER A 344 1.21 1.96 25.50
CA SER A 344 1.19 2.87 24.34
C SER A 344 -0.24 3.12 23.86
N LEU A 345 -1.07 2.06 23.83
CA LEU A 345 -2.47 2.14 23.40
C LEU A 345 -3.33 3.00 24.32
N LEU A 346 -3.08 2.93 25.64
CA LEU A 346 -3.87 3.63 26.65
C LEU A 346 -3.18 4.88 27.22
N GLY A 347 -1.96 5.20 26.78
CA GLY A 347 -1.12 6.24 27.35
C GLY A 347 -1.77 7.63 27.32
N GLY A 348 -2.45 7.98 26.22
CA GLY A 348 -3.18 9.25 26.10
C GLY A 348 -4.36 9.37 27.08
N LEU A 349 -5.09 8.27 27.30
CA LEU A 349 -6.19 8.21 28.26
C LEU A 349 -5.67 8.35 29.70
N PHE A 350 -4.59 7.66 30.05
CA PHE A 350 -3.99 7.78 31.39
C PHE A 350 -3.40 9.16 31.64
N PHE A 351 -2.70 9.72 30.66
CA PHE A 351 -2.17 11.07 30.78
C PHE A 351 -3.27 12.09 31.05
N THR A 352 -4.34 12.05 30.25
CA THR A 352 -5.49 12.95 30.39
C THR A 352 -6.15 12.78 31.77
N TRP A 353 -6.38 11.54 32.18
CA TRP A 353 -7.01 11.23 33.46
C TRP A 353 -6.18 11.67 34.68
N VAL A 354 -4.85 11.50 34.64
CA VAL A 354 -3.94 11.95 35.72
C VAL A 354 -3.90 13.48 35.82
N ILE A 355 -3.85 14.18 34.68
CA ILE A 355 -3.86 15.66 34.66
C ILE A 355 -5.17 16.22 35.20
N LEU A 356 -6.31 15.63 34.84
CA LEU A 356 -7.62 16.04 35.35
C LEU A 356 -7.74 15.86 36.88
N GLN A 357 -7.09 14.84 37.46
CA GLN A 357 -7.09 14.62 38.91
C GLN A 357 -6.20 15.57 39.70
N LEU A 358 -5.16 16.15 39.08
CA LEU A 358 -4.27 17.12 39.73
C LEU A 358 -4.96 18.49 39.93
N PHE A 359 -5.93 18.84 39.08
CA PHE A 359 -6.63 20.12 39.11
C PHE A 359 -8.16 19.97 39.18
N PRO A 360 -8.72 19.39 40.26
CA PRO A 360 -10.16 19.14 40.35
C PRO A 360 -11.00 20.42 40.32
N VAL A 361 -10.45 21.54 40.83
CA VAL A 361 -11.15 22.84 40.93
C VAL A 361 -11.30 23.53 39.58
N SER A 362 -10.39 23.31 38.61
CA SER A 362 -10.53 23.90 37.28
C SER A 362 -11.56 23.17 36.42
N ALA A 363 -11.72 21.85 36.62
CA ALA A 363 -12.75 21.06 35.95
C ALA A 363 -14.17 21.40 36.44
N GLU A 364 -14.33 21.63 37.75
CA GLU A 364 -15.60 22.09 38.34
C GLU A 364 -16.01 23.50 37.87
N ILE A 365 -15.05 24.38 37.58
CA ILE A 365 -15.35 25.74 37.09
C ILE A 365 -15.78 25.70 35.60
N SER A 366 -15.24 24.78 34.79
CA SER A 366 -15.69 24.60 33.40
C SER A 366 -17.09 23.99 33.31
N GLU A 367 -17.48 23.08 34.22
CA GLU A 367 -18.84 22.53 34.27
C GLU A 367 -19.88 23.54 34.80
N GLN A 368 -19.47 24.58 35.52
CA GLN A 368 -20.37 25.64 36.01
C GLN A 368 -20.48 26.85 35.07
N GLN A 369 -19.81 26.82 33.91
CA GLN A 369 -19.90 27.85 32.87
C GLN A 369 -20.72 27.43 31.65
N GLU A 370 -21.39 26.28 31.69
CA GLU A 370 -22.44 25.88 30.73
C GLU A 370 -23.84 26.07 31.30
#